data_AF-A0A1G6VQX1-F1
#
_entry.id   AF-A0A1G6VQX1-F1
#
_cell.length_a   1.000
_cell.length_b   1.000
_cell.length_c   1.000
_cell.angle_alpha   90.00
_cell.angle_beta   90.00
_cell.angle_gamma   90.00
#
_symmetry.space_group_name_H-M   'P 1'
#
loop_
_entity.id
_entity.type
_entity.pdbx_description
1 polymer ?
#
loop_
_entity_poly.entity_id
_entity_poly.type
_entity_poly.pdbx_seq_one_letter_code
_entity_poly.pdbx_strand_id
1 'polypeptide(L)'
;MAGSRTPVISAAAAAVVAAGLLLAPPAAAIDSLTVGAAADTFLNAAQPTSTAGGAAGSARVDDQPKIGLFRFDVTGIPTGAPVTSATLTLRGVGSQPTTLVELRAVSGQWNETSSYASRPVLGAVLDTATIGANGYATFTVPVTSNGPVSVAVTRAAAGNDNLIATRENTSAVSRPKLTVDYGSTLVTPESQRPGAPFIPYTEDSFFREALPTSGVPIAANSATGIAYAQQHDPYDYPRIRGVQGNPWGQPYVLSDCDDPVWRVKIRTDGEHLYGFGQGNGWLGTQGFHAPASFVDRFTGTSDSPFTVIDTCGSTAMPGGFTVWGFRAMKGTEPGTVLVAQALAMDATSNGLDRRNPLSNGPANNGSRGNILGSEVIRDDLLAYAQQGGNDGTLGHVLEMFWLETNTTAGHVHPMVGHEADKTGYGAEGIRIRVKESWVPTDACTGPGLVIARTLQRYGAVIGDNSGSGSAIKAEQGSTYPGLTQDALASCVTWGDMEFVQPGYQP
;
A
#
# COMPACT_ATOMS: atom_id res chain seq x y z
N MET A 1 61.23 -1.62 65.12
CA MET A 1 59.86 -1.92 65.58
C MET A 1 58.87 -1.19 64.69
N ALA A 2 57.96 -1.96 64.10
CA ALA A 2 56.62 -1.63 63.58
C ALA A 2 56.36 -0.34 62.78
N GLY A 3 55.74 -0.51 61.60
CA GLY A 3 54.81 0.48 61.05
C GLY A 3 54.68 0.51 59.53
N SER A 4 53.97 -0.45 58.93
CA SER A 4 53.54 -0.43 57.53
C SER A 4 52.51 0.68 57.27
N ARG A 5 52.62 1.40 56.13
CA ARG A 5 51.46 2.00 55.41
C ARG A 5 51.74 2.11 53.90
N THR A 6 50.92 1.38 53.15
CA THR A 6 50.72 1.39 51.70
C THR A 6 50.02 2.69 51.25
N PRO A 7 50.34 3.29 50.09
CA PRO A 7 49.56 4.39 49.55
C PRO A 7 48.36 3.88 48.75
N VAL A 8 47.19 4.47 49.03
CA VAL A 8 45.94 4.28 48.29
C VAL A 8 45.93 5.25 47.10
N ILE A 9 45.76 4.73 45.89
CA ILE A 9 45.48 5.54 44.69
C ILE A 9 43.96 5.52 44.49
N SER A 10 43.32 6.67 44.70
CA SER A 10 41.90 6.89 44.40
C SER A 10 41.68 7.00 42.89
N ALA A 11 40.93 6.08 42.32
CA ALA A 11 40.38 6.19 40.97
C ALA A 11 39.12 7.07 41.01
N ALA A 12 39.18 8.23 40.36
CA ALA A 12 38.01 9.07 40.10
C ALA A 12 37.22 8.48 38.92
N ALA A 13 36.02 7.96 39.20
CA ALA A 13 35.07 7.57 38.17
C ALA A 13 34.35 8.83 37.66
N ALA A 14 34.64 9.24 36.43
CA ALA A 14 33.89 10.27 35.72
C ALA A 14 32.60 9.65 35.17
N ALA A 15 31.46 9.93 35.82
CA ALA A 15 30.14 9.62 35.28
C ALA A 15 29.81 10.64 34.18
N VAL A 16 29.83 10.20 32.92
CA VAL A 16 29.27 10.95 31.79
C VAL A 16 27.75 10.82 31.87
N VAL A 17 27.08 11.88 32.31
CA VAL A 17 25.62 12.01 32.19
C VAL A 17 25.33 12.40 30.74
N ALA A 18 24.97 11.41 29.92
CA ALA A 18 24.38 11.66 28.61
C ALA A 18 22.97 12.26 28.82
N ALA A 19 22.83 13.56 28.61
CA ALA A 19 21.53 14.21 28.51
C ALA A 19 20.87 13.72 27.21
N GLY A 20 20.06 12.67 27.32
CA GLY A 20 19.13 12.28 26.27
C GLY A 20 18.09 13.38 26.10
N LEU A 21 18.28 14.26 25.12
CA LEU A 21 17.16 15.01 24.55
C LEU A 21 16.21 13.97 23.95
N LEU A 22 15.15 13.64 24.69
CA LEU A 22 13.97 12.98 24.17
C LEU A 22 13.35 13.94 23.15
N LEU A 23 13.73 13.79 21.88
CA LEU A 23 12.92 14.29 20.77
C LEU A 23 11.60 13.52 20.84
N ALA A 24 10.54 14.19 21.30
CA ALA A 24 9.19 13.66 21.16
C ALA A 24 8.97 13.33 19.68
N PRO A 25 8.40 12.15 19.35
CA PRO A 25 8.06 11.84 17.96
C PRO A 25 7.15 12.95 17.41
N PRO A 26 7.33 13.36 16.14
CA PRO A 26 6.43 14.31 15.52
C PRO A 26 4.99 13.77 15.65
N ALA A 27 4.07 14.63 16.10
CA ALA A 27 2.66 14.26 16.17
C ALA A 27 2.19 13.82 14.78
N ALA A 28 1.53 12.66 14.69
CA ALA A 28 1.00 12.14 13.43
C ALA A 28 0.14 13.22 12.75
N ALA A 29 0.36 13.44 11.46
CA ALA A 29 -0.43 14.40 10.70
C ALA A 29 -1.88 13.89 10.63
N ILE A 30 -2.82 14.73 11.09
CA ILE A 30 -4.25 14.47 11.03
C ILE A 30 -4.76 15.11 9.75
N ASP A 31 -5.33 14.30 8.85
CA ASP A 31 -6.04 14.77 7.67
C ASP A 31 -7.54 14.87 7.95
N SER A 32 -8.26 15.65 7.13
CA SER A 32 -9.71 15.87 7.32
C SER A 32 -10.49 15.71 6.01
N LEU A 33 -11.65 15.07 6.12
CA LEU A 33 -12.64 14.92 5.05
C LEU A 33 -13.91 15.63 5.49
N THR A 34 -14.38 16.63 4.73
CA THR A 34 -15.68 17.27 4.97
C THR A 34 -16.67 16.89 3.89
N VAL A 35 -17.80 16.29 4.29
CA VAL A 35 -18.91 15.93 3.40
C VAL A 35 -20.20 16.67 3.76
N GLY A 36 -20.98 17.03 2.74
CA GLY A 36 -22.34 17.55 2.92
C GLY A 36 -23.36 16.43 3.08
N ALA A 37 -24.56 16.74 3.55
CA ALA A 37 -25.66 15.78 3.59
C ALA A 37 -26.03 15.32 2.17
N ALA A 38 -26.06 14.00 1.97
CA ALA A 38 -26.48 13.34 0.73
C ALA A 38 -28.02 13.26 0.62
N ALA A 39 -28.69 13.13 1.76
CA ALA A 39 -30.14 13.16 1.88
C ALA A 39 -30.54 13.74 3.23
N ASP A 40 -31.69 14.41 3.27
CA ASP A 40 -32.35 14.79 4.52
C ASP A 40 -33.87 14.86 4.37
N THR A 41 -34.56 14.76 5.51
CA THR A 41 -36.01 14.93 5.59
C THR A 41 -36.40 15.23 7.03
N PHE A 42 -37.67 15.56 7.25
CA PHE A 42 -38.22 15.54 8.60
C PHE A 42 -39.56 14.80 8.65
N LEU A 43 -39.80 14.18 9.79
CA LEU A 43 -40.95 13.34 10.06
C LEU A 43 -41.87 14.08 11.02
N ASN A 44 -43.18 13.88 10.91
CA ASN A 44 -44.16 14.51 11.79
C ASN A 44 -45.14 13.46 12.34
N ALA A 45 -45.12 13.22 13.65
CA ALA A 45 -46.01 12.26 14.30
C ALA A 45 -47.50 12.59 14.09
N ALA A 46 -47.85 13.88 14.03
CA ALA A 46 -49.23 14.33 13.83
C ALA A 46 -49.72 14.12 12.38
N GLN A 47 -48.81 13.88 11.43
CA GLN A 47 -49.12 13.64 10.02
C GLN A 47 -48.39 12.38 9.55
N PRO A 48 -48.78 11.19 10.02
CA PRO A 48 -47.93 10.01 9.99
C PRO A 48 -47.62 9.49 8.57
N THR A 49 -48.46 9.82 7.59
CA THR A 49 -48.29 9.44 6.18
C THR A 49 -47.74 10.59 5.31
N SER A 50 -47.61 11.79 5.86
CA SER A 50 -47.05 12.93 5.13
C SER A 50 -45.53 12.80 5.02
N THR A 51 -45.01 13.23 3.88
CA THR A 51 -43.58 13.32 3.60
C THR A 51 -43.22 14.79 3.50
N ALA A 52 -42.13 15.19 4.14
CA ALA A 52 -41.62 16.55 4.03
C ALA A 52 -40.88 16.78 2.70
N GLY A 53 -40.27 15.73 2.13
CA GLY A 53 -39.46 15.77 0.92
C GLY A 53 -38.16 16.58 1.08
N GLY A 54 -37.12 16.21 0.32
CA GLY A 54 -35.82 16.92 0.25
C GLY A 54 -35.90 18.21 -0.57
N ALA A 55 -36.90 19.05 -0.31
CA ALA A 55 -37.06 20.36 -0.96
C ALA A 55 -37.18 21.50 0.05
N ALA A 56 -37.44 21.20 1.32
CA ALA A 56 -37.54 22.20 2.38
C ALA A 56 -36.13 22.66 2.78
N GLY A 57 -35.90 23.97 2.89
CA GLY A 57 -34.62 24.53 3.37
C GLY A 57 -34.35 24.36 4.87
N SER A 58 -35.27 23.72 5.61
CA SER A 58 -35.12 23.43 7.04
C SER A 58 -35.96 22.23 7.49
N ALA A 59 -35.36 21.35 8.29
CA ALA A 59 -36.00 20.27 9.02
C ALA A 59 -36.58 20.77 10.34
N ARG A 60 -37.81 20.36 10.67
CA ARG A 60 -38.47 20.72 11.93
C ARG A 60 -38.27 19.63 12.97
N VAL A 61 -37.88 20.02 14.19
CA VAL A 61 -37.67 19.11 15.32
C VAL A 61 -38.37 19.63 16.57
N ASP A 62 -39.17 18.77 17.23
CA ASP A 62 -39.86 19.11 18.48
C ASP A 62 -40.15 17.89 19.37
N ASP A 63 -40.90 18.11 20.46
CA ASP A 63 -41.31 17.11 21.45
C ASP A 63 -42.64 16.38 21.15
N GLN A 64 -43.30 16.68 20.02
CA GLN A 64 -44.58 16.11 19.61
C GLN A 64 -44.46 15.31 18.29
N PRO A 65 -43.65 14.25 18.29
CA PRO A 65 -42.28 14.39 17.85
C PRO A 65 -42.20 14.63 16.35
N LYS A 66 -41.66 15.80 16.00
CA LYS A 66 -41.02 16.04 14.72
C LYS A 66 -39.55 15.65 14.79
N ILE A 67 -39.07 14.92 13.79
CA ILE A 67 -37.74 14.29 13.80
C ILE A 67 -37.01 14.70 12.52
N GLY A 68 -35.81 15.25 12.63
CA GLY A 68 -34.95 15.51 11.47
C GLY A 68 -34.09 14.27 11.18
N LEU A 69 -34.00 13.86 9.92
CA LEU A 69 -33.12 12.78 9.47
C LEU A 69 -32.06 13.34 8.51
N PHE A 70 -30.81 12.95 8.70
CA PHE A 70 -29.69 13.36 7.85
C PHE A 70 -28.82 12.16 7.51
N ARG A 71 -28.46 12.02 6.22
CA ARG A 71 -27.53 10.99 5.73
C ARG A 71 -26.34 11.66 5.08
N PHE A 72 -25.15 11.15 5.37
CA PHE A 72 -23.89 11.56 4.77
C PHE A 72 -23.25 10.34 4.09
N ASP A 73 -22.77 10.52 2.87
CA ASP A 73 -22.04 9.48 2.16
C ASP A 73 -20.54 9.73 2.38
N VAL A 74 -19.97 9.05 3.38
CA VAL A 74 -18.55 9.20 3.72
C VAL A 74 -17.75 8.34 2.74
N THR A 75 -17.05 9.01 1.83
CA THR A 75 -16.16 8.38 0.85
C THR A 75 -14.87 9.18 0.76
N GLY A 76 -13.74 8.49 0.63
CA GLY A 76 -12.42 9.13 0.51
C GLY A 76 -11.56 9.07 1.77
N ILE A 77 -11.97 8.36 2.82
CA ILE A 77 -11.04 7.96 3.90
C ILE A 77 -10.15 6.85 3.32
N PRO A 78 -8.81 6.97 3.36
CA PRO A 78 -7.92 5.91 2.91
C PRO A 78 -8.20 4.60 3.65
N THR A 79 -8.15 3.47 2.94
CA THR A 79 -8.34 2.15 3.56
C THR A 79 -7.29 1.95 4.65
N GLY A 80 -7.73 1.59 5.86
CA GLY A 80 -6.84 1.39 7.01
C GLY A 80 -6.48 2.66 7.79
N ALA A 81 -6.83 3.86 7.31
CA ALA A 81 -6.65 5.08 8.10
C ALA A 81 -7.54 5.06 9.35
N PRO A 82 -6.96 5.25 10.56
CA PRO A 82 -7.77 5.30 11.77
C PRO A 82 -8.57 6.61 11.79
N VAL A 83 -9.89 6.52 11.88
CA VAL A 83 -10.74 7.69 12.15
C VAL A 83 -10.49 8.13 13.59
N THR A 84 -10.00 9.37 13.77
CA THR A 84 -9.67 9.94 15.07
C THR A 84 -10.87 10.67 15.68
N SER A 85 -11.61 11.41 14.86
CA SER A 85 -12.85 12.08 15.25
C SER A 85 -13.79 12.22 14.07
N ALA A 86 -15.09 12.26 14.34
CA ALA A 86 -16.07 12.70 13.37
C ALA A 86 -17.07 13.65 14.03
N THR A 87 -17.21 14.81 13.42
CA THR A 87 -17.90 15.98 13.96
C THR A 87 -18.97 16.43 12.99
N LEU A 88 -20.23 16.26 13.38
CA LEU A 88 -21.39 16.78 12.66
C LEU A 88 -21.67 18.20 13.14
N THR A 89 -21.75 19.13 12.18
CA THR A 89 -22.16 20.51 12.43
C THR A 89 -23.51 20.76 11.76
N LEU A 90 -24.49 21.15 12.56
CA LEU A 90 -25.83 21.56 12.15
C LEU A 90 -26.08 23.01 12.52
N ARG A 91 -26.91 23.72 11.74
CA ARG A 91 -27.23 25.12 12.00
C ARG A 91 -28.71 25.32 12.24
N GLY A 92 -29.06 26.05 13.30
CA GLY A 92 -30.41 26.56 13.50
C GLY A 92 -30.67 27.73 12.55
N VAL A 93 -31.79 27.71 11.83
CA VAL A 93 -32.20 28.77 10.90
C VAL A 93 -33.54 29.38 11.29
N GLY A 94 -33.80 30.61 10.85
CA GLY A 94 -35.04 31.31 11.20
C GLY A 94 -35.18 31.60 12.71
N SER A 95 -36.35 32.14 13.08
CA SER A 95 -36.67 32.45 14.47
C SER A 95 -37.11 31.18 15.21
N GLN A 96 -36.38 30.79 16.26
CA GLN A 96 -36.63 29.58 17.05
C GLN A 96 -36.05 29.74 18.47
N PRO A 97 -36.54 28.96 19.47
CA PRO A 97 -35.95 28.96 20.81
C PRO A 97 -34.55 28.30 20.80
N THR A 98 -33.72 28.64 21.79
CA THR A 98 -32.48 27.90 22.05
C THR A 98 -32.79 26.75 22.99
N THR A 99 -32.60 25.52 22.51
CA THR A 99 -33.03 24.30 23.20
C THR A 99 -32.01 23.19 23.02
N LEU A 100 -31.92 22.30 24.00
CA LEU A 100 -31.13 21.09 23.91
C LEU A 100 -31.80 20.10 22.94
N VAL A 101 -31.06 19.63 21.94
CA VAL A 101 -31.47 18.57 21.03
C VAL A 101 -30.55 17.36 21.19
N GLU A 102 -31.06 16.19 20.84
CA GLU A 102 -30.34 14.92 20.90
C GLU A 102 -30.04 14.43 19.48
N LEU A 103 -28.80 14.02 19.25
CA LEU A 103 -28.44 13.25 18.07
C LEU A 103 -28.59 11.77 18.39
N ARG A 104 -29.31 11.02 17.55
CA ARG A 104 -29.59 9.60 17.73
C ARG A 104 -29.07 8.78 16.56
N ALA A 105 -28.59 7.58 16.87
CA ALA A 105 -28.24 6.59 15.86
C ALA A 105 -29.49 6.18 15.06
N VAL A 106 -29.32 5.88 13.78
CA VAL A 106 -30.40 5.41 12.91
C VAL A 106 -30.01 4.05 12.33
N SER A 107 -30.88 3.06 12.46
CA SER A 107 -30.71 1.75 11.83
C SER A 107 -31.79 1.49 10.78
N GLY A 108 -31.39 0.85 9.68
CA GLY A 108 -32.24 0.60 8.52
C GLY A 108 -32.12 1.67 7.43
N GLN A 109 -32.75 1.39 6.30
CA GLN A 109 -32.74 2.28 5.14
C GLN A 109 -33.86 3.30 5.24
N TRP A 110 -33.58 4.52 4.79
CA TRP A 110 -34.58 5.57 4.63
C TRP A 110 -34.22 6.45 3.42
N ASN A 111 -35.18 7.22 2.95
CA ASN A 111 -34.99 8.17 1.87
C ASN A 111 -35.83 9.42 2.13
N GLU A 112 -35.72 10.43 1.27
CA GLU A 112 -36.38 11.73 1.50
C GLU A 112 -37.92 11.66 1.42
N THR A 113 -38.47 10.54 0.93
CA THR A 113 -39.91 10.22 0.93
C THR A 113 -40.35 9.38 2.13
N SER A 114 -39.47 9.13 3.10
CA SER A 114 -39.86 8.53 4.37
C SER A 114 -40.86 9.42 5.11
N SER A 115 -41.86 8.80 5.73
CA SER A 115 -42.86 9.42 6.58
C SER A 115 -42.68 8.96 8.02
N TYR A 116 -43.41 9.54 8.97
CA TYR A 116 -43.33 9.05 10.35
C TYR A 116 -43.76 7.58 10.47
N ALA A 117 -44.71 7.11 9.65
CA ALA A 117 -45.16 5.72 9.63
C ALA A 117 -44.13 4.75 9.02
N SER A 118 -43.31 5.20 8.06
CA SER A 118 -42.27 4.39 7.39
C SER A 118 -40.84 4.70 7.87
N ARG A 119 -40.71 5.37 9.02
CA ARG A 119 -39.43 5.86 9.53
C ARG A 119 -38.49 4.71 9.92
N PRO A 120 -37.16 4.92 9.83
CA PRO A 120 -36.18 3.97 10.34
C PRO A 120 -36.25 3.90 11.88
N VAL A 121 -35.65 2.84 12.44
CA VAL A 121 -35.58 2.68 13.89
C VAL A 121 -34.53 3.63 14.46
N LEU A 122 -34.92 4.38 15.50
CA LEU A 122 -34.01 5.27 16.21
C LEU A 122 -33.34 4.50 17.35
N GLY A 123 -32.01 4.52 17.37
CA GLY A 123 -31.18 3.89 18.38
C GLY A 123 -30.87 4.81 19.57
N ALA A 124 -29.75 4.52 20.23
CA ALA A 124 -29.25 5.28 21.38
C ALA A 124 -28.97 6.75 21.01
N VAL A 125 -29.00 7.62 22.04
CA VAL A 125 -28.47 8.98 21.93
C VAL A 125 -26.96 8.89 21.78
N LEU A 126 -26.43 9.50 20.73
CA LEU A 126 -25.01 9.58 20.40
C LEU A 126 -24.36 10.78 21.10
N ASP A 127 -25.03 11.93 21.06
CA ASP A 127 -24.56 13.19 21.63
C ASP A 127 -25.72 14.18 21.81
N THR A 128 -25.51 15.27 22.53
CA THR A 128 -26.48 16.34 22.75
C THR A 128 -25.85 17.72 22.59
N ALA A 129 -26.59 18.67 22.02
CA ALA A 129 -26.13 20.05 21.90
C ALA A 129 -27.30 21.03 21.90
N THR A 130 -27.05 22.28 22.29
CA THR A 130 -28.06 23.33 22.21
C THR A 130 -28.06 23.96 20.82
N ILE A 131 -29.24 24.09 20.21
CA ILE A 131 -29.41 24.77 18.93
C ILE A 131 -30.45 25.89 19.06
N GLY A 132 -30.13 27.05 18.51
CA GLY A 132 -30.97 28.24 18.56
C GLY A 132 -30.88 29.03 17.25
N ALA A 133 -31.59 30.15 17.17
CA ALA A 133 -31.63 30.97 15.95
C ALA A 133 -30.21 31.36 15.47
N ASN A 134 -29.88 31.00 14.24
CA ASN A 134 -28.60 31.24 13.57
C ASN A 134 -27.35 30.60 14.22
N GLY A 135 -27.53 29.82 15.30
CA GLY A 135 -26.46 29.16 16.04
C GLY A 135 -26.05 27.83 15.40
N TYR A 136 -24.79 27.44 15.64
CA TYR A 136 -24.27 26.12 15.28
C TYR A 136 -24.37 25.17 16.48
N ALA A 137 -24.77 23.95 16.20
CA ALA A 137 -24.69 22.82 17.11
C ALA A 137 -23.71 21.80 16.53
N THR A 138 -22.83 21.28 17.38
CA THR A 138 -21.78 20.35 17.01
C THR A 138 -21.97 19.06 17.79
N PHE A 139 -21.85 17.92 17.11
CA PHE A 139 -22.07 16.61 17.68
C PHE A 139 -20.95 15.65 17.28
N THR A 140 -20.63 14.72 18.17
CA THR A 140 -19.78 13.57 17.87
C THR A 140 -20.61 12.48 17.18
N VAL A 141 -20.08 11.94 16.09
CA VAL A 141 -20.73 10.85 15.33
C VAL A 141 -19.80 9.65 15.27
N PRO A 142 -20.27 8.41 15.55
CA PRO A 142 -19.43 7.23 15.41
C PRO A 142 -19.25 6.91 13.92
N VAL A 143 -18.11 7.32 13.36
CA VAL A 143 -17.66 6.96 12.02
C VAL A 143 -16.38 6.14 12.16
N THR A 144 -16.34 4.95 11.58
CA THR A 144 -15.18 4.05 11.68
C THR A 144 -14.54 3.72 10.34
N SER A 145 -15.25 3.97 9.23
CA SER A 145 -14.76 3.72 7.86
C SER A 145 -15.64 4.43 6.82
N ASN A 146 -15.29 4.29 5.54
CA ASN A 146 -16.16 4.72 4.43
C ASN A 146 -17.53 4.01 4.49
N GLY A 147 -18.59 4.75 4.18
CA GLY A 147 -19.95 4.23 4.14
C GLY A 147 -21.02 5.28 4.44
N PRO A 148 -22.30 4.92 4.31
CA PRO A 148 -23.41 5.80 4.64
C PRO A 148 -23.52 5.98 6.16
N VAL A 149 -23.54 7.22 6.62
CA VAL A 149 -23.76 7.61 8.00
C VAL A 149 -25.14 8.24 8.12
N SER A 150 -26.04 7.61 8.88
CA SER A 150 -27.40 8.12 9.11
C SER A 150 -27.60 8.49 10.57
N VAL A 151 -28.16 9.68 10.80
CA VAL A 151 -28.44 10.20 12.15
C VAL A 151 -29.81 10.86 12.19
N ALA A 152 -30.42 10.87 13.38
CA ALA A 152 -31.66 11.57 13.64
C ALA A 152 -31.44 12.66 14.67
N VAL A 153 -32.11 13.80 14.51
CA VAL A 153 -32.18 14.85 15.52
C VAL A 153 -33.56 14.84 16.13
N THR A 154 -33.61 14.64 17.45
CA THR A 154 -34.84 14.64 18.25
C THR A 154 -34.76 15.67 19.35
N ARG A 155 -35.92 16.01 19.93
CA ARG A 155 -35.98 16.88 21.09
C ARG A 155 -36.99 16.34 22.08
N ALA A 156 -36.61 16.32 23.36
CA ALA A 156 -37.52 15.97 24.46
C ALA A 156 -38.08 17.21 25.20
N ALA A 157 -37.41 18.36 25.10
CA ALA A 157 -37.84 19.60 25.73
C ALA A 157 -39.09 20.18 25.06
N ALA A 158 -40.06 20.61 25.87
CA ALA A 158 -41.30 21.23 25.39
C ALA A 158 -41.06 22.59 24.74
N GLY A 159 -41.75 22.89 23.62
CA GLY A 159 -41.77 24.23 23.03
C GLY A 159 -42.01 24.28 21.51
N ASN A 160 -41.77 25.44 20.91
CA ASN A 160 -41.87 25.65 19.46
C ASN A 160 -40.77 24.90 18.69
N ASP A 161 -41.00 24.57 17.41
CA ASP A 161 -40.04 23.88 16.52
C ASP A 161 -38.61 24.45 16.60
N ASN A 162 -37.63 23.55 16.65
CA ASN A 162 -36.30 23.86 16.15
C ASN A 162 -36.27 23.69 14.64
N LEU A 163 -35.75 24.69 13.94
CA LEU A 163 -35.61 24.71 12.49
C LEU A 163 -34.14 24.50 12.16
N ILE A 164 -33.78 23.32 11.66
CA ILE A 164 -32.40 22.95 11.37
C ILE A 164 -32.19 23.01 9.85
N ALA A 165 -31.15 23.68 9.38
CA ALA A 165 -30.84 23.76 7.96
C ALA A 165 -30.69 22.37 7.33
N THR A 166 -31.22 22.21 6.13
CA THR A 166 -31.08 21.03 5.26
C THR A 166 -30.07 21.28 4.15
N ARG A 167 -29.78 20.28 3.32
CA ARG A 167 -28.94 20.42 2.13
C ARG A 167 -29.54 21.38 1.09
N GLU A 168 -30.85 21.58 1.08
CA GLU A 168 -31.55 22.55 0.21
C GLU A 168 -31.55 23.97 0.77
N ASN A 169 -30.99 24.22 1.96
CA ASN A 169 -30.92 25.57 2.48
C ASN A 169 -30.22 26.50 1.47
N THR A 170 -30.79 27.69 1.27
CA THR A 170 -30.31 28.68 0.29
C THR A 170 -28.92 29.19 0.65
N SER A 171 -28.55 29.17 1.94
CA SER A 171 -27.22 29.51 2.42
C SER A 171 -26.33 28.27 2.50
N ALA A 172 -25.40 28.12 1.56
CA ALA A 172 -24.47 26.98 1.52
C ALA A 172 -23.64 26.81 2.81
N VAL A 173 -23.29 27.90 3.48
CA VAL A 173 -22.55 27.87 4.76
C VAL A 173 -23.40 27.38 5.94
N SER A 174 -24.72 27.34 5.77
CA SER A 174 -25.67 26.88 6.79
C SER A 174 -25.98 25.39 6.65
N ARG A 175 -25.67 24.77 5.51
CA ARG A 175 -26.00 23.37 5.22
C ARG A 175 -25.27 22.42 6.18
N PRO A 176 -25.86 21.25 6.50
CA PRO A 176 -25.23 20.23 7.33
C PRO A 176 -23.87 19.81 6.79
N LYS A 177 -22.91 19.64 7.69
CA LYS A 177 -21.55 19.14 7.37
C LYS A 177 -21.14 18.08 8.36
N LEU A 178 -20.59 16.98 7.85
CA LEU A 178 -19.86 16.00 8.65
C LEU A 178 -18.38 16.13 8.31
N THR A 179 -17.57 16.48 9.31
CA THR A 179 -16.12 16.52 9.19
C THR A 179 -15.58 15.27 9.85
N VAL A 180 -14.79 14.48 9.14
CA VAL A 180 -14.13 13.29 9.65
C VAL A 180 -12.64 13.56 9.64
N ASP A 181 -12.05 13.59 10.82
CA ASP A 181 -10.60 13.62 10.98
C ASP A 181 -10.12 12.17 11.02
N TYR A 182 -9.09 11.88 10.25
CA TYR A 182 -8.46 10.58 10.22
C TYR A 182 -6.95 10.78 10.28
N GLY A 183 -6.27 9.84 10.92
CA GLY A 183 -4.82 9.80 10.84
C GLY A 183 -4.44 9.65 9.37
N SER A 184 -3.49 10.47 8.91
CA SER A 184 -2.72 10.05 7.75
C SER A 184 -2.12 8.69 8.11
N THR A 185 -2.35 7.68 7.29
CA THR A 185 -1.32 6.67 7.13
C THR A 185 -0.16 7.34 6.40
N LEU A 186 0.55 8.24 7.09
CA LEU A 186 1.98 8.02 7.13
C LEU A 186 2.07 6.66 7.80
N VAL A 187 2.19 5.62 6.98
CA VAL A 187 3.05 4.53 7.40
C VAL A 187 4.39 5.19 7.69
N THR A 188 4.58 5.66 8.93
CA THR A 188 5.78 5.24 9.63
C THR A 188 5.76 3.73 9.42
N PRO A 189 6.70 3.14 8.68
CA PRO A 189 6.63 1.73 8.32
C PRO A 189 6.44 0.91 9.60
N GLU A 190 5.19 0.57 9.91
CA GLU A 190 4.81 -0.16 11.11
C GLU A 190 4.99 -1.64 10.81
N SER A 191 6.25 -1.96 10.51
CA SER A 191 6.95 -3.22 10.81
C SER A 191 8.43 -3.17 10.38
N GLN A 192 9.10 -2.01 10.45
CA GLN A 192 10.56 -2.02 10.45
C GLN A 192 11.04 -1.88 11.88
N ARG A 193 11.66 -2.95 12.42
CA ARG A 193 12.55 -2.79 13.57
C ARG A 193 13.47 -1.59 13.31
N PRO A 194 13.73 -0.71 14.28
CA PRO A 194 14.66 0.39 14.10
C PRO A 194 15.98 -0.11 13.47
N GLY A 195 16.29 0.36 12.26
CA GLY A 195 17.48 -0.04 11.49
C GLY A 195 17.32 -1.15 10.44
N ALA A 196 16.13 -1.75 10.27
CA ALA A 196 15.86 -2.65 9.14
C ALA A 196 15.64 -1.85 7.84
N PRO A 197 16.07 -2.32 6.65
CA PRO A 197 15.73 -1.67 5.37
C PRO A 197 14.25 -1.83 5.00
N PHE A 198 13.73 -0.91 4.19
CA PHE A 198 12.32 -0.92 3.76
C PHE A 198 12.07 -2.08 2.81
N ILE A 199 10.99 -2.84 3.03
CA ILE A 199 10.51 -3.88 2.10
C ILE A 199 9.12 -3.48 1.66
N PRO A 200 8.84 -3.38 0.35
CA PRO A 200 7.52 -3.04 -0.15
C PRO A 200 6.47 -4.06 0.26
N TYR A 201 5.25 -3.55 0.38
CA TYR A 201 4.03 -4.25 0.70
C TYR A 201 3.86 -4.63 2.17
N THR A 202 2.60 -4.84 2.54
CA THR A 202 2.22 -5.27 3.88
C THR A 202 2.77 -6.65 4.21
N GLU A 203 2.95 -6.97 5.49
CA GLU A 203 3.53 -8.26 5.90
C GLU A 203 2.68 -9.47 5.51
N ASP A 204 1.37 -9.27 5.41
CA ASP A 204 0.37 -10.25 4.95
C ASP A 204 0.23 -10.28 3.43
N SER A 205 1.03 -9.51 2.68
CA SER A 205 1.11 -9.63 1.23
C SER A 205 1.66 -11.00 0.84
N PHE A 206 1.11 -11.60 -0.22
CA PHE A 206 1.70 -12.76 -0.88
C PHE A 206 3.21 -12.56 -1.19
N PHE A 207 3.62 -11.33 -1.52
CA PHE A 207 5.00 -10.99 -1.83
C PHE A 207 5.92 -10.92 -0.60
N ARG A 208 5.36 -10.86 0.60
CA ARG A 208 6.09 -10.89 1.88
C ARG A 208 5.84 -12.16 2.69
N GLU A 209 4.94 -13.02 2.23
CA GLU A 209 4.55 -14.22 2.96
C GLU A 209 5.54 -15.36 2.72
N ALA A 210 6.09 -15.88 3.82
CA ALA A 210 6.99 -17.03 3.78
C ALA A 210 6.21 -18.33 3.58
N LEU A 211 6.79 -19.28 2.85
CA LEU A 211 6.27 -20.63 2.76
C LEU A 211 6.38 -21.34 4.11
N PRO A 212 5.35 -22.12 4.52
CA PRO A 212 5.45 -23.01 5.66
C PRO A 212 6.68 -23.90 5.56
N THR A 213 7.29 -24.19 6.71
CA THR A 213 8.49 -25.06 6.80
C THR A 213 8.18 -26.54 6.67
N SER A 214 6.92 -26.89 6.36
CA SER A 214 6.46 -28.26 6.10
C SER A 214 5.10 -28.26 5.44
N GLY A 215 4.82 -29.28 4.62
CA GLY A 215 3.46 -29.51 4.09
C GLY A 215 3.04 -28.60 2.94
N VAL A 216 3.99 -27.84 2.37
CA VAL A 216 3.74 -27.05 1.16
C VAL A 216 3.48 -28.00 -0.01
N PRO A 217 2.34 -27.90 -0.71
CA PRO A 217 2.03 -28.79 -1.81
C PRO A 217 2.95 -28.52 -3.00
N ILE A 218 3.58 -29.59 -3.50
CA ILE A 218 4.48 -29.54 -4.66
C ILE A 218 3.67 -29.83 -5.93
N ALA A 219 3.97 -29.10 -7.00
CA ALA A 219 3.33 -29.32 -8.30
C ALA A 219 3.54 -30.77 -8.75
N ALA A 220 2.47 -31.44 -9.19
CA ALA A 220 2.53 -32.84 -9.61
C ALA A 220 3.54 -33.09 -10.75
N ASN A 221 3.79 -32.09 -11.58
CA ASN A 221 4.75 -32.10 -12.67
C ASN A 221 6.06 -31.34 -12.36
N SER A 222 6.35 -31.03 -11.08
CA SER A 222 7.56 -30.31 -10.66
C SER A 222 8.84 -30.92 -11.24
N ALA A 223 8.97 -32.25 -11.22
CA ALA A 223 10.12 -32.96 -11.81
C ALA A 223 10.29 -32.69 -13.31
N THR A 224 9.21 -32.55 -14.07
CA THR A 224 9.26 -32.19 -15.50
C THR A 224 9.78 -30.77 -15.69
N GLY A 225 9.38 -29.83 -14.83
CA GLY A 225 9.88 -28.46 -14.87
C GLY A 225 11.36 -28.35 -14.54
N ILE A 226 11.83 -29.11 -13.55
CA ILE A 226 13.25 -29.17 -13.21
C ILE A 226 14.06 -29.80 -14.35
N ALA A 227 13.57 -30.89 -14.94
CA ALA A 227 14.21 -31.51 -16.11
C ALA A 227 14.28 -30.55 -17.31
N TYR A 228 13.23 -29.75 -17.53
CA TYR A 228 13.23 -28.71 -18.55
C TYR A 228 14.34 -27.67 -18.31
N ALA A 229 14.47 -27.16 -17.08
CA ALA A 229 15.55 -26.23 -16.74
C ALA A 229 16.95 -26.85 -16.95
N GLN A 230 17.16 -28.08 -16.49
CA GLN A 230 18.43 -28.79 -16.68
C GLN A 230 18.79 -29.03 -18.16
N GLN A 231 17.78 -29.17 -19.03
CA GLN A 231 17.98 -29.42 -20.45
C GLN A 231 18.18 -28.14 -21.27
N HIS A 232 17.51 -27.05 -20.88
CA HIS A 232 17.37 -25.86 -21.71
C HIS A 232 18.03 -24.61 -21.13
N ASP A 233 18.22 -24.54 -19.81
CA ASP A 233 18.93 -23.44 -19.20
C ASP A 233 20.44 -23.57 -19.48
N PRO A 234 21.13 -22.51 -19.93
CA PRO A 234 22.57 -22.56 -20.19
C PRO A 234 23.43 -22.77 -18.93
N TYR A 235 22.85 -22.67 -17.72
CA TYR A 235 23.54 -22.88 -16.46
C TYR A 235 22.78 -23.86 -15.57
N ASP A 236 23.50 -24.55 -14.68
CA ASP A 236 22.91 -25.50 -13.73
C ASP A 236 22.12 -24.83 -12.59
N TYR A 237 22.01 -23.50 -12.57
CA TYR A 237 21.38 -22.69 -11.54
C TYR A 237 20.94 -21.32 -12.09
N PRO A 238 20.00 -20.61 -11.44
CA PRO A 238 19.62 -19.26 -11.83
C PRO A 238 20.80 -18.28 -11.71
N ARG A 239 21.02 -17.46 -12.74
CA ARG A 239 22.07 -16.42 -12.72
C ARG A 239 21.59 -15.16 -12.00
N ILE A 240 22.51 -14.48 -11.33
CA ILE A 240 22.26 -13.11 -10.85
C ILE A 240 22.66 -12.11 -11.94
N ARG A 241 21.79 -11.14 -12.24
CA ARG A 241 21.99 -10.15 -13.31
C ARG A 241 22.08 -8.74 -12.73
N GLY A 242 22.71 -7.82 -13.47
CA GLY A 242 22.97 -6.46 -12.97
C GLY A 242 24.30 -6.27 -12.26
N VAL A 243 25.07 -7.34 -12.05
CA VAL A 243 26.38 -7.31 -11.37
C VAL A 243 27.52 -7.56 -12.33
N GLN A 244 28.76 -7.19 -11.94
CA GLN A 244 29.97 -7.42 -12.73
C GLN A 244 29.88 -6.87 -14.18
N GLY A 245 29.26 -5.70 -14.33
CA GLY A 245 29.09 -5.04 -15.63
C GLY A 245 28.01 -5.63 -16.53
N ASN A 246 27.26 -6.66 -16.08
CA ASN A 246 26.10 -7.16 -16.81
C ASN A 246 24.99 -6.08 -16.84
N PRO A 247 24.54 -5.62 -18.04
CA PRO A 247 23.58 -4.53 -18.17
C PRO A 247 22.12 -5.01 -18.16
N TRP A 248 21.83 -6.10 -17.45
CA TRP A 248 20.51 -6.73 -17.41
C TRP A 248 19.98 -6.89 -15.97
N GLY A 249 20.43 -6.00 -15.07
CA GLY A 249 19.78 -5.75 -13.78
C GLY A 249 18.71 -4.68 -13.90
N GLN A 250 18.34 -4.08 -12.77
CA GLN A 250 17.34 -3.01 -12.75
C GLN A 250 17.80 -1.88 -11.82
N PRO A 251 17.94 -0.65 -12.33
CA PRO A 251 18.16 0.53 -11.51
C PRO A 251 17.08 0.62 -10.44
N TYR A 252 17.53 0.76 -9.20
CA TYR A 252 16.66 0.78 -8.04
C TYR A 252 16.97 1.99 -7.16
N VAL A 253 15.94 2.68 -6.70
CA VAL A 253 16.04 3.80 -5.76
C VAL A 253 15.00 3.63 -4.68
N LEU A 254 15.42 3.81 -3.43
CA LEU A 254 14.52 4.24 -2.36
C LEU A 254 14.72 5.75 -2.21
N SER A 255 13.69 6.55 -2.53
CA SER A 255 13.81 8.01 -2.53
C SER A 255 13.36 8.60 -1.22
N ASP A 256 13.88 9.79 -0.92
CA ASP A 256 13.41 10.64 0.17
C ASP A 256 12.72 11.90 -0.37
N CYS A 257 12.30 12.79 0.53
CA CYS A 257 11.49 13.96 0.17
C CYS A 257 12.33 15.16 -0.23
N ASP A 258 13.65 15.07 -0.03
CA ASP A 258 14.62 16.09 -0.40
C ASP A 258 15.16 15.85 -1.83
N ASP A 259 14.96 14.63 -2.37
CA ASP A 259 15.25 14.29 -3.76
C ASP A 259 14.49 15.18 -4.76
N PRO A 260 15.08 15.48 -5.94
CA PRO A 260 14.37 16.23 -6.97
C PRO A 260 13.22 15.41 -7.57
N VAL A 261 12.19 16.14 -8.03
CA VAL A 261 11.03 15.55 -8.71
C VAL A 261 11.32 15.31 -10.19
N TRP A 262 11.07 14.08 -10.63
CA TRP A 262 11.20 13.61 -12.00
C TRP A 262 9.85 13.31 -12.63
N ARG A 263 9.66 13.75 -13.88
CA ARG A 263 8.43 13.50 -14.65
C ARG A 263 8.66 12.50 -15.77
N VAL A 264 7.66 11.68 -15.98
CA VAL A 264 7.67 10.67 -17.03
C VAL A 264 7.18 11.25 -18.36
N LYS A 265 7.92 10.94 -19.43
CA LYS A 265 7.51 11.17 -20.81
C LYS A 265 7.43 9.84 -21.54
N ILE A 266 6.29 9.59 -22.18
CA ILE A 266 6.08 8.39 -23.00
C ILE A 266 6.78 8.57 -24.34
N ARG A 267 7.57 7.56 -24.74
CA ARG A 267 8.24 7.48 -26.04
C ARG A 267 7.19 7.34 -27.15
N THR A 268 7.41 8.02 -28.27
CA THR A 268 6.54 7.96 -29.46
C THR A 268 7.27 7.34 -30.65
N ASP A 269 8.17 6.38 -30.41
CA ASP A 269 9.05 5.80 -31.43
C ASP A 269 8.40 4.66 -32.25
N GLY A 270 7.08 4.52 -32.17
CA GLY A 270 6.29 3.73 -33.12
C GLY A 270 6.40 2.22 -33.01
N GLU A 271 7.34 1.68 -32.22
CA GLU A 271 7.53 0.24 -32.14
C GLU A 271 6.60 -0.47 -31.15
N HIS A 272 6.15 0.17 -30.06
CA HIS A 272 5.18 -0.43 -29.14
C HIS A 272 4.37 0.69 -28.47
N LEU A 273 3.04 0.72 -28.68
CA LEU A 273 2.14 1.72 -28.08
C LEU A 273 1.83 1.38 -26.62
N TYR A 274 2.83 1.31 -25.77
CA TYR A 274 2.61 1.36 -24.33
C TYR A 274 2.58 2.82 -23.88
N GLY A 275 1.92 3.08 -22.76
CA GLY A 275 1.78 4.42 -22.22
C GLY A 275 1.76 4.38 -20.70
N PHE A 276 1.09 5.35 -20.10
CA PHE A 276 0.78 5.25 -18.69
C PHE A 276 -0.16 4.07 -18.44
N GLY A 277 0.11 3.28 -17.41
CA GLY A 277 -0.91 2.40 -16.83
C GLY A 277 -2.17 3.21 -16.53
N GLN A 278 -3.35 2.58 -16.65
CA GLN A 278 -4.59 3.30 -16.41
C GLN A 278 -4.59 3.89 -14.98
N GLY A 279 -4.81 5.21 -14.89
CA GLY A 279 -4.74 5.96 -13.64
C GLY A 279 -3.39 6.65 -13.38
N ASN A 280 -2.32 6.29 -14.10
CA ASN A 280 -0.95 6.71 -13.78
C ASN A 280 -0.45 7.91 -14.61
N GLY A 281 -1.35 8.62 -15.30
CA GLY A 281 -1.01 9.81 -16.09
C GLY A 281 -0.45 10.97 -15.27
N TRP A 282 -0.67 10.96 -13.95
CA TRP A 282 -0.08 11.93 -13.02
C TRP A 282 1.45 11.83 -12.97
N LEU A 283 2.07 10.69 -13.29
CA LEU A 283 3.53 10.55 -13.40
C LEU A 283 4.13 11.52 -14.43
N GLY A 284 3.37 11.92 -15.45
CA GLY A 284 3.82 12.90 -16.43
C GLY A 284 3.64 14.36 -16.03
N THR A 285 2.77 14.65 -15.05
CA THR A 285 2.45 16.03 -14.64
C THR A 285 3.01 16.37 -13.26
N GLN A 286 2.86 15.47 -12.30
CA GLN A 286 3.32 15.63 -10.92
C GLN A 286 4.69 15.01 -10.72
N GLY A 287 4.94 13.82 -11.26
CA GLY A 287 6.23 13.14 -11.17
C GLY A 287 6.43 12.36 -9.86
N PHE A 288 7.67 11.95 -9.61
CA PHE A 288 8.12 11.18 -8.43
C PHE A 288 9.50 11.66 -7.98
N HIS A 289 9.86 11.47 -6.72
CA HIS A 289 11.15 11.84 -6.16
C HIS A 289 12.20 10.77 -6.51
N ALA A 290 13.39 11.21 -6.94
CA ALA A 290 14.55 10.33 -7.10
C ALA A 290 15.84 11.16 -7.15
N PRO A 291 16.98 10.63 -6.65
CA PRO A 291 18.24 11.37 -6.60
C PRO A 291 18.70 11.71 -8.01
N ALA A 292 19.30 12.88 -8.21
CA ALA A 292 19.66 13.38 -9.55
C ALA A 292 20.49 12.38 -10.40
N SER A 293 21.27 11.52 -9.74
CA SER A 293 22.12 10.49 -10.33
C SER A 293 21.39 9.22 -10.75
N PHE A 294 20.10 9.02 -10.42
CA PHE A 294 19.47 7.72 -10.65
C PHE A 294 19.38 7.33 -12.14
N VAL A 295 19.21 8.32 -13.01
CA VAL A 295 19.16 8.12 -14.47
C VAL A 295 20.50 7.65 -15.04
N ASP A 296 21.61 7.85 -14.32
CA ASP A 296 22.93 7.44 -14.78
C ASP A 296 23.13 5.91 -14.67
N ARG A 297 22.22 5.22 -13.97
CA ARG A 297 22.18 3.75 -13.87
C ARG A 297 21.37 3.08 -14.98
N PHE A 298 20.65 3.84 -15.81
CA PHE A 298 19.85 3.27 -16.89
C PHE A 298 20.74 2.49 -17.88
N THR A 299 20.31 1.28 -18.23
CA THR A 299 21.13 0.35 -19.01
C THR A 299 21.15 0.71 -20.50
N GLY A 300 20.09 1.38 -20.98
CA GLY A 300 19.94 1.73 -22.39
C GLY A 300 19.71 0.52 -23.31
N THR A 301 19.46 -0.67 -22.74
CA THR A 301 19.11 -1.87 -23.50
C THR A 301 17.64 -1.84 -23.94
N SER A 302 17.23 -2.79 -24.77
CA SER A 302 15.83 -2.96 -25.17
C SER A 302 14.91 -3.39 -24.03
N ASP A 303 15.46 -3.98 -22.97
CA ASP A 303 14.82 -4.36 -21.71
C ASP A 303 15.47 -3.58 -20.56
N SER A 304 15.33 -2.26 -20.60
CA SER A 304 15.90 -1.33 -19.61
C SER A 304 14.81 -0.84 -18.65
N PRO A 305 14.36 -1.66 -17.67
CA PRO A 305 13.43 -1.20 -16.66
C PRO A 305 14.11 -0.26 -15.65
N PHE A 306 13.34 0.47 -14.84
CA PHE A 306 13.79 1.01 -13.56
C PHE A 306 12.70 0.83 -12.51
N THR A 307 13.11 0.85 -11.23
CA THR A 307 12.22 0.93 -10.08
C THR A 307 12.63 2.08 -9.17
N VAL A 308 11.66 2.89 -8.74
CA VAL A 308 11.81 3.87 -7.67
C VAL A 308 10.72 3.63 -6.65
N ILE A 309 11.08 3.61 -5.38
CA ILE A 309 10.12 3.63 -4.28
C ILE A 309 10.10 5.03 -3.71
N ASP A 310 9.02 5.74 -4.02
CA ASP A 310 8.76 7.09 -3.54
C ASP A 310 7.99 7.03 -2.23
N THR A 311 8.70 7.31 -1.14
CA THR A 311 8.14 7.30 0.22
C THR A 311 7.38 8.57 0.57
N CYS A 312 7.48 9.62 -0.25
CA CYS A 312 7.04 10.97 0.08
C CYS A 312 5.68 11.34 -0.49
N GLY A 313 5.32 10.72 -1.62
CA GLY A 313 4.01 10.95 -2.22
C GLY A 313 3.93 12.22 -3.05
N SER A 314 2.72 12.52 -3.51
CA SER A 314 2.38 13.76 -4.21
C SER A 314 0.95 14.19 -3.85
N THR A 315 0.54 15.37 -4.30
CA THR A 315 -0.85 15.81 -4.14
C THR A 315 -1.88 14.90 -4.82
N ALA A 316 -1.50 14.08 -5.80
CA ALA A 316 -2.41 13.11 -6.44
C ALA A 316 -2.32 11.69 -5.89
N MET A 317 -1.28 11.34 -5.14
CA MET A 317 -1.06 9.99 -4.61
C MET A 317 -0.43 10.08 -3.22
N PRO A 318 -1.02 9.47 -2.17
CA PRO A 318 -0.39 9.42 -0.86
C PRO A 318 1.00 8.75 -0.93
N GLY A 319 1.88 9.10 0.00
CA GLY A 319 3.25 8.57 0.06
C GLY A 319 3.31 7.04 0.14
N GLY A 320 4.39 6.46 -0.37
CA GLY A 320 4.60 5.02 -0.39
C GLY A 320 4.10 4.35 -1.68
N PHE A 321 4.63 4.77 -2.82
CA PHE A 321 4.39 4.08 -4.10
C PHE A 321 5.68 3.62 -4.77
N THR A 322 5.58 2.51 -5.48
CA THR A 322 6.59 2.02 -6.41
C THR A 322 6.29 2.58 -7.80
N VAL A 323 7.23 3.31 -8.39
CA VAL A 323 7.25 3.65 -9.82
C VAL A 323 8.09 2.64 -10.56
N TRP A 324 7.53 2.10 -11.64
CA TRP A 324 8.24 1.26 -12.58
C TRP A 324 8.15 1.86 -13.98
N GLY A 325 9.25 1.80 -14.73
CA GLY A 325 9.30 2.29 -16.11
C GLY A 325 10.05 1.34 -17.03
N PHE A 326 9.49 1.05 -18.21
CA PHE A 326 10.08 0.17 -19.22
C PHE A 326 10.81 0.94 -20.33
N ARG A 327 11.89 0.37 -20.87
CA ARG A 327 12.72 1.00 -21.93
C ARG A 327 13.18 2.41 -21.57
N ALA A 328 13.59 2.55 -20.32
CA ALA A 328 13.94 3.80 -19.70
C ALA A 328 15.19 4.43 -20.29
N MET A 329 15.12 5.73 -20.53
CA MET A 329 16.23 6.56 -20.98
C MET A 329 16.15 7.92 -20.28
N LYS A 330 17.30 8.57 -20.13
CA LYS A 330 17.35 9.96 -19.64
C LYS A 330 16.60 10.86 -20.64
N GLY A 331 15.71 11.71 -20.12
CA GLY A 331 15.02 12.69 -20.94
C GLY A 331 15.94 13.81 -21.41
N THR A 332 15.56 14.47 -22.50
CA THR A 332 16.29 15.64 -23.04
C THR A 332 16.03 16.91 -22.24
N GLU A 333 14.94 16.96 -21.48
CA GLU A 333 14.61 18.06 -20.57
C GLU A 333 15.04 17.72 -19.14
N PRO A 334 15.53 18.70 -18.35
CA PRO A 334 15.88 18.49 -16.96
C PRO A 334 14.72 17.91 -16.15
N GLY A 335 15.00 16.95 -15.26
CA GLY A 335 13.99 16.32 -14.41
C GLY A 335 12.98 15.48 -15.18
N THR A 336 13.36 14.92 -16.34
CA THR A 336 12.48 14.03 -17.11
C THR A 336 13.13 12.69 -17.43
N VAL A 337 12.31 11.64 -17.43
CA VAL A 337 12.67 10.30 -17.92
C VAL A 337 11.80 9.94 -19.10
N LEU A 338 12.38 9.28 -20.10
CA LEU A 338 11.67 8.74 -21.26
C LEU A 338 11.47 7.24 -21.07
N VAL A 339 10.25 6.76 -21.23
CA VAL A 339 9.89 5.33 -21.09
C VAL A 339 8.89 4.92 -22.16
N ALA A 340 8.85 3.63 -22.50
CA ALA A 340 7.76 3.09 -23.31
C ALA A 340 6.50 2.85 -22.47
N GLN A 341 6.66 2.41 -21.22
CA GLN A 341 5.55 2.20 -20.29
C GLN A 341 5.91 2.74 -18.91
N ALA A 342 4.91 3.24 -18.19
CA ALA A 342 5.07 3.67 -16.80
C ALA A 342 3.91 3.19 -15.93
N LEU A 343 4.26 2.58 -14.80
CA LEU A 343 3.34 2.09 -13.80
C LEU A 343 3.68 2.69 -12.43
N ALA A 344 2.66 2.92 -11.63
CA ALA A 344 2.78 3.21 -10.22
C ALA A 344 1.90 2.21 -9.44
N MET A 345 2.44 1.68 -8.36
CA MET A 345 1.78 0.73 -7.46
C MET A 345 1.88 1.25 -6.03
N ASP A 346 0.85 1.03 -5.22
CA ASP A 346 0.86 1.34 -3.80
C ASP A 346 1.77 0.36 -3.06
N ALA A 347 2.94 0.83 -2.63
CA ALA A 347 3.93 0.03 -1.90
C ALA A 347 3.49 -0.25 -0.45
N THR A 348 2.39 0.33 0.00
CA THR A 348 1.78 0.12 1.33
C THR A 348 0.60 -0.85 1.28
N SER A 349 0.20 -1.28 0.08
CA SER A 349 -0.83 -2.29 -0.16
C SER A 349 -0.28 -3.72 -0.09
N ASN A 350 -1.09 -4.72 -0.44
CA ASN A 350 -0.62 -6.09 -0.64
C ASN A 350 0.08 -6.32 -2.00
N GLY A 351 0.22 -5.27 -2.82
CA GLY A 351 0.95 -5.28 -4.09
C GLY A 351 0.27 -5.99 -5.26
N LEU A 352 -0.83 -6.70 -5.02
CA LEU A 352 -1.52 -7.43 -6.09
C LEU A 352 -2.12 -6.45 -7.10
N ASP A 353 -2.03 -6.79 -8.39
CA ASP A 353 -2.72 -6.07 -9.46
C ASP A 353 -4.22 -6.02 -9.15
N ARG A 354 -4.86 -4.87 -9.35
CA ARG A 354 -6.27 -4.59 -9.02
C ARG A 354 -7.27 -5.52 -9.70
N ARG A 355 -6.86 -6.20 -10.78
CA ARG A 355 -7.67 -7.23 -11.44
C ARG A 355 -7.70 -8.53 -10.65
N ASN A 356 -6.76 -8.73 -9.72
CA ASN A 356 -6.75 -9.83 -8.79
C ASN A 356 -7.81 -9.56 -7.71
N PRO A 357 -8.76 -10.48 -7.48
CA PRO A 357 -9.86 -10.26 -6.52
C PRO A 357 -9.39 -10.11 -5.07
N LEU A 358 -8.15 -10.48 -4.76
CA LEU A 358 -7.54 -10.33 -3.43
C LEU A 358 -6.78 -9.00 -3.29
N SER A 359 -6.68 -8.17 -4.33
CA SER A 359 -5.99 -6.89 -4.25
C SER A 359 -6.73 -5.92 -3.31
N ASN A 360 -5.98 -5.28 -2.43
CA ASN A 360 -6.48 -4.20 -1.56
C ASN A 360 -6.02 -2.80 -2.02
N GLY A 361 -5.25 -2.71 -3.10
CA GLY A 361 -4.73 -1.47 -3.66
C GLY A 361 -5.46 -1.09 -4.96
N PRO A 362 -6.46 -0.20 -4.95
CA PRO A 362 -7.19 0.17 -6.17
C PRO A 362 -6.31 0.86 -7.23
N ALA A 363 -5.17 1.43 -6.80
CA ALA A 363 -4.16 2.05 -7.65
C ALA A 363 -3.21 1.04 -8.33
N ASN A 364 -3.15 -0.20 -7.85
CA ASN A 364 -2.21 -1.22 -8.34
C ASN A 364 -2.62 -1.72 -9.72
N ASN A 365 -2.23 -1.04 -10.79
CA ASN A 365 -2.74 -1.35 -12.11
C ASN A 365 -1.65 -1.58 -13.14
N GLY A 366 -1.79 -2.65 -13.91
CA GLY A 366 -1.03 -2.87 -15.13
C GLY A 366 0.25 -3.69 -14.98
N SER A 367 0.57 -4.18 -13.77
CA SER A 367 1.74 -5.06 -13.55
C SER A 367 1.54 -6.47 -14.10
N ARG A 368 0.29 -6.87 -14.42
CA ARG A 368 -0.10 -8.27 -14.70
C ARG A 368 0.09 -9.22 -13.52
N GLY A 369 0.39 -8.68 -12.34
CA GLY A 369 0.73 -9.43 -11.13
C GLY A 369 2.24 -9.61 -10.91
N ASN A 370 3.09 -8.99 -11.75
CA ASN A 370 4.53 -8.90 -11.49
C ASN A 370 4.81 -8.14 -10.19
N ILE A 371 5.91 -8.49 -9.53
CA ILE A 371 6.28 -8.02 -8.18
C ILE A 371 6.96 -6.65 -8.18
N LEU A 372 6.28 -5.63 -8.69
CA LEU A 372 6.88 -4.30 -8.84
C LEU A 372 7.44 -3.76 -7.52
N GLY A 373 8.70 -3.31 -7.46
CA GLY A 373 9.28 -2.78 -6.22
C GLY A 373 10.14 -3.77 -5.45
N SER A 374 9.88 -5.07 -5.60
CA SER A 374 10.64 -6.14 -4.96
C SER A 374 11.23 -7.13 -5.97
N GLU A 375 11.33 -6.76 -7.25
CA GLU A 375 11.91 -7.61 -8.31
C GLU A 375 13.44 -7.79 -8.16
N VAL A 376 14.09 -6.90 -7.38
CA VAL A 376 15.54 -6.79 -7.33
C VAL A 376 16.14 -7.29 -6.02
N ILE A 377 17.26 -8.00 -6.11
CA ILE A 377 18.18 -8.18 -4.98
C ILE A 377 18.83 -6.83 -4.69
N ARG A 378 18.54 -6.29 -3.50
CA ARG A 378 19.06 -4.99 -3.05
C ARG A 378 20.27 -5.12 -2.15
N ASP A 379 21.19 -4.17 -2.29
CA ASP A 379 22.46 -4.16 -1.56
C ASP A 379 22.21 -3.93 -0.05
N ASP A 380 21.23 -3.11 0.30
CA ASP A 380 20.86 -2.82 1.69
C ASP A 380 20.19 -4.01 2.39
N LEU A 381 19.25 -4.68 1.71
CA LEU A 381 18.63 -5.91 2.19
C LEU A 381 19.63 -7.04 2.33
N LEU A 382 20.58 -7.15 1.39
CA LEU A 382 21.64 -8.14 1.44
C LEU A 382 22.58 -7.89 2.62
N ALA A 383 23.00 -6.65 2.86
CA ALA A 383 23.79 -6.27 4.04
C ALA A 383 23.07 -6.62 5.34
N TYR A 384 21.79 -6.28 5.43
CA TYR A 384 20.98 -6.55 6.62
C TYR A 384 20.84 -8.06 6.85
N ALA A 385 20.55 -8.82 5.79
CA ALA A 385 20.41 -10.28 5.85
C ALA A 385 21.70 -10.99 6.29
N GLN A 386 22.85 -10.56 5.76
CA GLN A 386 24.15 -11.15 6.14
C GLN A 386 24.52 -10.89 7.61
N GLN A 387 23.94 -9.88 8.24
CA GLN A 387 24.07 -9.61 9.68
C GLN A 387 23.04 -10.37 10.53
N GLY A 388 22.24 -11.25 9.92
CA GLY A 388 21.19 -12.02 10.59
C GLY A 388 19.81 -11.35 10.57
N GLY A 389 19.66 -10.20 9.92
CA GLY A 389 18.36 -9.61 9.64
C GLY A 389 17.46 -10.54 8.82
N ASN A 390 16.15 -10.49 9.03
CA ASN A 390 15.16 -11.35 8.35
C ASN A 390 15.54 -12.84 8.37
N ASP A 391 16.09 -13.31 9.49
CA ASP A 391 16.58 -14.67 9.70
C ASP A 391 17.61 -15.13 8.65
N GLY A 392 18.40 -14.20 8.13
CA GLY A 392 19.41 -14.47 7.10
C GLY A 392 18.84 -14.61 5.69
N THR A 393 17.67 -14.02 5.43
CA THR A 393 17.02 -13.96 4.12
C THR A 393 16.79 -12.50 3.68
N LEU A 394 16.37 -12.27 2.44
CA LEU A 394 15.96 -10.93 2.00
C LEU A 394 14.59 -10.51 2.56
N GLY A 395 13.81 -11.44 3.13
CA GLY A 395 12.54 -11.15 3.81
C GLY A 395 11.32 -11.03 2.90
N HIS A 396 11.44 -11.38 1.62
CA HIS A 396 10.35 -11.33 0.65
C HIS A 396 10.51 -12.37 -0.47
N VAL A 397 9.46 -12.55 -1.25
CA VAL A 397 9.43 -13.37 -2.47
C VAL A 397 10.26 -12.70 -3.56
N LEU A 398 11.01 -13.49 -4.32
CA LEU A 398 11.79 -12.98 -5.45
C LEU A 398 11.03 -13.11 -6.77
N GLU A 399 11.49 -12.40 -7.80
CA GLU A 399 11.11 -12.70 -9.19
C GLU A 399 12.16 -13.59 -9.84
N MET A 400 11.69 -14.63 -10.53
CA MET A 400 12.49 -15.40 -11.46
C MET A 400 12.09 -14.98 -12.87
N PHE A 401 13.00 -14.29 -13.56
CA PHE A 401 12.90 -14.10 -15.00
C PHE A 401 13.20 -15.44 -15.66
N TRP A 402 12.15 -16.15 -16.05
CA TRP A 402 12.24 -17.56 -16.42
C TRP A 402 12.74 -17.73 -17.85
N LEU A 403 13.42 -18.85 -18.16
CA LEU A 403 13.95 -19.05 -19.51
C LEU A 403 12.86 -18.97 -20.57
N GLU A 404 11.75 -19.68 -20.38
CA GLU A 404 10.54 -19.58 -21.20
C GLU A 404 9.36 -20.31 -20.50
N THR A 405 8.23 -19.63 -20.35
CA THR A 405 6.96 -20.20 -19.85
C THR A 405 6.21 -20.91 -20.96
N ASN A 406 5.09 -21.56 -20.64
CA ASN A 406 4.19 -22.16 -21.61
C ASN A 406 2.88 -21.36 -21.67
N THR A 407 2.60 -20.69 -22.79
CA THR A 407 1.36 -19.91 -22.95
C THR A 407 0.12 -20.78 -22.74
N THR A 408 0.15 -22.07 -23.10
CA THR A 408 -1.01 -22.97 -22.89
C THR A 408 -1.25 -23.34 -21.43
N ALA A 409 -0.25 -23.20 -20.56
CA ALA A 409 -0.41 -23.35 -19.12
C ALA A 409 -1.07 -22.12 -18.48
N GLY A 410 -1.09 -20.98 -19.19
CA GLY A 410 -1.75 -19.76 -18.77
C GLY A 410 -1.01 -19.01 -17.66
N HIS A 411 -1.78 -18.53 -16.68
CA HIS A 411 -1.26 -17.85 -15.50
C HIS A 411 -1.99 -18.33 -14.24
N VAL A 412 -1.32 -18.21 -13.10
CA VAL A 412 -1.89 -18.50 -11.77
C VAL A 412 -1.57 -17.38 -10.80
N HIS A 413 -2.26 -17.34 -9.66
CA HIS A 413 -1.98 -16.36 -8.60
C HIS A 413 -0.47 -16.29 -8.29
N PRO A 414 0.14 -15.09 -8.19
CA PRO A 414 -0.50 -13.77 -8.09
C PRO A 414 -0.81 -13.10 -9.44
N MET A 415 -0.40 -13.71 -10.55
CA MET A 415 -0.57 -13.17 -11.90
C MET A 415 -2.04 -13.08 -12.31
N VAL A 416 -2.35 -12.12 -13.18
CA VAL A 416 -3.68 -11.88 -13.79
C VAL A 416 -3.58 -11.83 -15.33
N GLY A 417 -2.44 -12.24 -15.87
CA GLY A 417 -2.14 -12.31 -17.29
C GLY A 417 -0.84 -13.08 -17.52
N HIS A 418 -0.54 -13.39 -18.78
CA HIS A 418 0.69 -14.06 -19.20
C HIS A 418 1.11 -13.62 -20.61
N GLU A 419 2.37 -13.83 -20.96
CA GLU A 419 2.88 -13.59 -22.30
C GLU A 419 2.34 -14.62 -23.31
N ALA A 420 2.16 -14.16 -24.55
CA ALA A 420 1.75 -14.99 -25.68
C ALA A 420 2.96 -15.64 -26.38
N ASP A 421 2.66 -16.64 -27.21
CA ASP A 421 3.61 -17.29 -28.12
C ASP A 421 4.84 -17.92 -27.43
N LYS A 422 4.65 -18.49 -26.23
CA LYS A 422 5.67 -19.21 -25.46
C LYS A 422 5.43 -20.71 -25.43
N THR A 423 6.51 -21.47 -25.52
CA THR A 423 6.52 -22.93 -25.72
C THR A 423 7.30 -23.72 -24.67
N GLY A 424 7.74 -23.05 -23.59
CA GLY A 424 8.54 -23.64 -22.54
C GLY A 424 7.73 -24.38 -21.48
N TYR A 425 8.04 -24.14 -20.20
CA TYR A 425 7.43 -24.85 -19.08
C TYR A 425 6.74 -23.93 -18.08
N GLY A 426 5.57 -24.36 -17.60
CA GLY A 426 4.86 -23.73 -16.50
C GLY A 426 4.06 -22.50 -16.89
N ALA A 427 3.11 -22.14 -16.03
CA ALA A 427 2.35 -20.90 -16.11
C ALA A 427 3.13 -19.75 -15.46
N GLU A 428 2.92 -18.52 -15.93
CA GLU A 428 3.36 -17.34 -15.17
C GLU A 428 2.62 -17.28 -13.82
N GLY A 429 3.33 -16.86 -12.78
CA GLY A 429 2.81 -16.82 -11.41
C GLY A 429 3.13 -18.04 -10.56
N ILE A 430 3.52 -19.17 -11.17
CA ILE A 430 3.92 -20.36 -10.38
C ILE A 430 5.11 -19.99 -9.49
N ARG A 431 5.10 -20.45 -8.24
CA ARG A 431 6.21 -20.26 -7.30
C ARG A 431 7.20 -21.42 -7.40
N ILE A 432 8.46 -21.12 -7.71
CA ILE A 432 9.59 -22.06 -7.65
C ILE A 432 10.39 -21.79 -6.38
N ARG A 433 10.90 -22.83 -5.71
CA ARG A 433 11.69 -22.70 -4.49
C ARG A 433 12.88 -23.65 -4.47
N VAL A 434 13.84 -23.38 -3.59
CA VAL A 434 14.80 -24.40 -3.15
C VAL A 434 14.06 -25.38 -2.24
N LYS A 435 14.31 -26.67 -2.39
CA LYS A 435 13.65 -27.74 -1.65
C LYS A 435 13.73 -27.50 -0.14
N GLU A 436 12.65 -27.81 0.56
CA GLU A 436 12.59 -27.73 2.02
C GLU A 436 13.69 -28.55 2.71
N SER A 437 14.07 -29.69 2.12
CA SER A 437 15.11 -30.58 2.63
C SER A 437 16.54 -30.14 2.34
N TRP A 438 16.74 -29.07 1.54
CA TRP A 438 18.07 -28.58 1.23
C TRP A 438 18.77 -28.02 2.48
N VAL A 439 20.06 -28.32 2.60
CA VAL A 439 20.94 -27.82 3.65
C VAL A 439 22.17 -27.22 2.97
N PRO A 440 22.62 -26.02 3.35
CA PRO A 440 23.78 -25.39 2.75
C PRO A 440 25.04 -26.23 2.96
N THR A 441 25.86 -26.34 1.92
CA THR A 441 27.23 -26.87 2.03
C THR A 441 28.14 -25.83 2.68
N ASP A 442 29.30 -26.24 3.18
CA ASP A 442 30.31 -25.33 3.72
C ASP A 442 30.82 -24.29 2.68
N ALA A 443 30.69 -24.60 1.39
CA ALA A 443 31.04 -23.70 0.29
C ALA A 443 29.95 -22.65 -0.01
N CYS A 444 28.74 -22.85 0.48
CA CYS A 444 27.63 -21.92 0.31
C CYS A 444 27.69 -20.83 1.40
N THR A 445 28.27 -19.69 1.04
CA THR A 445 28.49 -18.58 1.98
C THR A 445 28.10 -17.25 1.35
N GLY A 446 28.21 -16.16 2.13
CA GLY A 446 28.08 -14.82 1.59
C GLY A 446 26.68 -14.52 1.00
N PRO A 447 26.59 -13.73 -0.07
CA PRO A 447 25.34 -13.44 -0.75
C PRO A 447 24.62 -14.66 -1.32
N GLY A 448 25.36 -15.65 -1.82
CA GLY A 448 24.81 -16.90 -2.33
C GLY A 448 23.96 -17.62 -1.29
N LEU A 449 24.45 -17.71 -0.06
CA LEU A 449 23.72 -18.33 1.05
C LEU A 449 22.43 -17.58 1.40
N VAL A 450 22.47 -16.24 1.43
CA VAL A 450 21.28 -15.42 1.70
C VAL A 450 20.22 -15.63 0.61
N ILE A 451 20.62 -15.62 -0.66
CA ILE A 451 19.68 -15.80 -1.78
C ILE A 451 19.12 -17.23 -1.77
N ALA A 452 19.96 -18.26 -1.54
CA ALA A 452 19.50 -19.64 -1.45
C ALA A 452 18.50 -19.86 -0.29
N ARG A 453 18.76 -19.29 0.90
CA ARG A 453 17.82 -19.31 2.02
C ARG A 453 16.53 -18.55 1.71
N THR A 454 16.62 -17.43 1.00
CA THR A 454 15.45 -16.67 0.54
C THR A 454 14.61 -17.52 -0.42
N LEU A 455 15.24 -18.17 -1.40
CA LEU A 455 14.57 -19.10 -2.31
C LEU A 455 13.98 -20.32 -1.60
N GLN A 456 14.54 -20.77 -0.47
CA GLN A 456 13.98 -21.86 0.32
C GLN A 456 12.75 -21.40 1.14
N ARG A 457 12.88 -20.27 1.84
CA ARG A 457 11.86 -19.74 2.77
C ARG A 457 10.72 -19.03 2.05
N TYR A 458 11.02 -18.29 0.99
CA TYR A 458 10.07 -17.50 0.22
C TYR A 458 9.97 -17.94 -1.24
N GLY A 459 10.96 -18.60 -1.83
CA GLY A 459 10.91 -18.92 -3.25
C GLY A 459 10.88 -17.68 -4.15
N ALA A 460 10.61 -17.93 -5.43
CA ALA A 460 10.48 -16.93 -6.47
C ALA A 460 9.24 -17.19 -7.30
N VAL A 461 8.54 -16.14 -7.72
CA VAL A 461 7.48 -16.22 -8.72
C VAL A 461 8.10 -16.26 -10.10
N ILE A 462 7.62 -17.18 -10.95
CA ILE A 462 7.90 -17.15 -12.39
C ILE A 462 7.18 -15.94 -12.99
N GLY A 463 7.94 -14.87 -13.25
CA GLY A 463 7.45 -13.62 -13.82
C GLY A 463 7.66 -13.56 -15.32
N ASP A 464 8.23 -12.47 -15.81
CA ASP A 464 8.48 -12.27 -17.26
C ASP A 464 9.55 -13.21 -17.82
N ASN A 465 9.51 -13.41 -19.14
CA ASN A 465 10.40 -14.34 -19.84
C ASN A 465 11.75 -13.69 -20.19
N SER A 466 12.85 -14.39 -19.87
CA SER A 466 14.22 -13.97 -20.20
C SER A 466 14.66 -14.33 -21.63
N GLY A 467 14.10 -15.41 -22.20
CA GLY A 467 14.43 -15.94 -23.52
C GLY A 467 15.83 -16.52 -23.71
N SER A 468 16.72 -16.47 -22.70
CA SER A 468 18.12 -16.91 -22.86
C SER A 468 18.78 -17.47 -21.60
N GLY A 469 17.96 -17.83 -20.60
CA GLY A 469 18.40 -18.46 -19.35
C GLY A 469 17.83 -17.76 -18.13
N SER A 470 17.42 -18.57 -17.15
CA SER A 470 16.69 -18.10 -15.99
C SER A 470 17.56 -17.26 -15.08
N ALA A 471 16.99 -16.19 -14.54
CA ALA A 471 17.75 -15.21 -13.77
C ALA A 471 16.93 -14.49 -12.71
N ILE A 472 17.65 -13.94 -11.74
CA ILE A 472 17.14 -12.99 -10.75
C ILE A 472 17.92 -11.69 -10.96
N LYS A 473 17.20 -10.56 -11.05
CA LYS A 473 17.84 -9.25 -11.20
C LYS A 473 18.32 -8.76 -9.83
N ALA A 474 19.51 -8.16 -9.80
CA ALA A 474 19.96 -7.32 -8.71
C ALA A 474 19.86 -5.84 -9.11
N GLU A 475 20.15 -4.95 -8.16
CA GLU A 475 20.37 -3.55 -8.48
C GLU A 475 21.39 -3.39 -9.61
N GLN A 476 21.03 -2.63 -10.63
CA GLN A 476 21.91 -2.43 -11.78
C GLN A 476 23.21 -1.74 -11.35
N GLY A 477 24.33 -2.39 -11.66
CA GLY A 477 25.66 -1.92 -11.33
C GLY A 477 26.05 -2.18 -9.88
N SER A 478 25.34 -3.06 -9.15
CA SER A 478 25.71 -3.42 -7.79
C SER A 478 27.18 -3.85 -7.71
N THR A 479 27.84 -3.34 -6.67
CA THR A 479 29.25 -3.64 -6.34
C THR A 479 29.34 -4.37 -5.00
N TYR A 480 28.22 -4.92 -4.52
CA TYR A 480 28.15 -5.57 -3.22
C TYR A 480 29.17 -6.72 -3.10
N PRO A 481 30.02 -6.74 -2.06
CA PRO A 481 31.07 -7.75 -1.93
C PRO A 481 30.52 -9.18 -1.96
N GLY A 482 31.01 -9.98 -2.90
CA GLY A 482 30.62 -11.39 -3.07
C GLY A 482 29.33 -11.61 -3.85
N LEU A 483 28.60 -10.56 -4.23
CA LEU A 483 27.45 -10.70 -5.14
C LEU A 483 27.99 -10.74 -6.58
N THR A 484 28.03 -11.94 -7.14
CA THR A 484 28.50 -12.21 -8.49
C THR A 484 27.38 -12.83 -9.32
N GLN A 485 27.54 -12.87 -10.64
CA GLN A 485 26.56 -13.56 -11.49
C GLN A 485 26.46 -15.06 -11.15
N ASP A 486 27.53 -15.63 -10.58
CA ASP A 486 27.69 -17.02 -10.13
C ASP A 486 27.39 -17.22 -8.64
N ALA A 487 26.79 -16.25 -7.94
CA ALA A 487 26.67 -16.31 -6.47
C ALA A 487 25.95 -17.57 -5.96
N LEU A 488 25.05 -18.17 -6.74
CA LEU A 488 24.34 -19.40 -6.39
C LEU A 488 25.09 -20.69 -6.74
N ALA A 489 26.18 -20.63 -7.51
CA ALA A 489 26.87 -21.80 -8.07
C ALA A 489 27.37 -22.79 -7.01
N SER A 490 27.81 -22.31 -5.85
CA SER A 490 28.27 -23.15 -4.73
C SER A 490 27.16 -23.53 -3.74
N CYS A 491 25.93 -23.05 -3.97
CA CYS A 491 24.82 -23.19 -3.06
C CYS A 491 23.75 -24.17 -3.57
N VAL A 492 23.27 -23.95 -4.79
CA VAL A 492 22.10 -24.65 -5.33
C VAL A 492 22.28 -24.93 -6.81
N THR A 493 21.68 -26.02 -7.26
CA THR A 493 21.46 -26.35 -8.67
C THR A 493 19.96 -26.45 -8.95
N TRP A 494 19.56 -26.56 -10.22
CA TRP A 494 18.17 -26.88 -10.57
C TRP A 494 17.69 -28.17 -9.91
N GLY A 495 18.59 -29.14 -9.68
CA GLY A 495 18.28 -30.37 -8.96
C GLY A 495 17.86 -30.16 -7.51
N ASP A 496 18.22 -29.02 -6.91
CA ASP A 496 17.85 -28.62 -5.54
C ASP A 496 16.55 -27.82 -5.49
N MET A 497 15.92 -27.55 -6.63
CA MET A 497 14.70 -26.74 -6.72
C MET A 497 13.45 -27.60 -6.95
N GLU A 498 12.31 -27.00 -6.68
CA GLU A 498 10.99 -27.58 -6.93
C GLU A 498 9.94 -26.50 -7.20
N PHE A 499 8.95 -26.82 -8.02
CA PHE A 499 7.78 -25.99 -8.24
C PHE A 499 6.71 -26.30 -7.19
N VAL A 500 6.24 -25.26 -6.51
CA VAL A 500 5.06 -25.31 -5.64
C VAL A 500 3.81 -25.49 -6.51
N GLN A 501 2.76 -26.09 -5.95
CA GLN A 501 1.48 -26.26 -6.65
C GLN A 501 1.00 -24.93 -7.26
N PRO A 502 0.59 -24.90 -8.54
CA PRO A 502 0.17 -23.68 -9.20
C PRO A 502 -0.97 -22.96 -8.45
N GLY A 503 -0.80 -21.65 -8.21
CA GLY A 503 -1.78 -20.80 -7.53
C GLY A 503 -1.91 -21.01 -6.02
N TYR A 504 -1.02 -21.81 -5.42
CA TYR A 504 -0.98 -21.99 -3.96
C TYR A 504 -0.69 -20.66 -3.25
N GLN A 505 -1.49 -20.39 -2.21
CA GLN A 505 -1.34 -19.29 -1.29
C GLN A 505 -1.05 -19.89 0.09
N PRO A 506 0.03 -19.48 0.78
CA PRO A 506 0.44 -20.02 2.07
C PRO A 506 -0.62 -20.02 3.16
#